data_AF-A0AAJ3UDW1-F1
#
_entry.id   AF-A0AAJ3UDW1-F1
#
_cell.length_a   1.000
_cell.length_b   1.000
_cell.length_c   1.000
_cell.angle_alpha   90.00
_cell.angle_beta   90.00
_cell.angle_gamma   90.00
#
_symmetry.space_group_name_H-M   'P 1'
#
loop_
_entity.id
_entity.type
_entity.pdbx_description
1 polymer ?
#
loop_
_entity_poly.entity_id
_entity_poly.type
_entity_poly.pdbx_seq_one_letter_code
_entity_poly.pdbx_strand_id
1 'polypeptide(L)'
;MARTTEPVTLAGTWDVLLSHAALLGAAMIVEEELGAGAVRLRWTDEPDSRPQLCGAGLDAAAFGSLIHRHATRHVQNPGGWLYSTDAVAGSLFSARTKMPASEHGWADLLHDRTEVARPLRGLDSALVVGLGERAWWHRTSKSFRPDHGAAAWEMRTRNKGMEFIAHSLLPTGRAVAGRAVEAVTSGLLGTTVEDEPGKNKPDSRTATGMAPLGPVDAARAWVGLWALAALPVWADSHGRSVSSAHIPARRESLARLLMPVPTSWVTVARMQAALRSRYLLVAGEDATGPSLGSAETTAAQAILEEWGFAQILSFPVNVTGSASAPERRTLAARALR
;
A
#
# COMPACT_ATOMS: atom_id res chain seq x y z
N MET A 1 -5.39 33.37 -16.60
CA MET A 1 -4.23 32.76 -15.92
C MET A 1 -4.77 31.94 -14.76
N ALA A 2 -4.71 30.61 -14.83
CA ALA A 2 -5.06 29.77 -13.69
C ALA A 2 -4.06 30.07 -12.56
N ARG A 3 -4.54 30.42 -11.37
CA ARG A 3 -3.68 30.61 -10.19
C ARG A 3 -2.88 29.32 -10.03
N THR A 4 -1.56 29.42 -10.03
CA THR A 4 -0.69 28.34 -9.60
C THR A 4 -1.02 28.06 -8.14
N THR A 5 -1.80 27.01 -7.89
CA THR A 5 -2.03 26.50 -6.54
C THR A 5 -0.69 26.00 -6.01
N GLU A 6 -0.30 26.49 -4.83
CA GLU A 6 0.88 25.96 -4.14
C GLU A 6 0.72 24.46 -3.92
N PRO A 7 1.80 23.67 -4.06
CA PRO A 7 1.73 22.24 -3.83
C PRO A 7 1.42 21.93 -2.36
N VAL A 8 0.56 20.95 -2.14
CA VAL A 8 0.28 20.43 -0.79
C VAL A 8 1.45 19.53 -0.40
N THR A 9 2.10 19.85 0.73
CA THR A 9 3.23 19.09 1.26
C THR A 9 2.77 18.17 2.37
N LEU A 10 2.97 16.87 2.21
CA LEU A 10 2.54 15.86 3.18
C LEU A 10 3.65 15.63 4.21
N ALA A 11 3.25 15.14 5.38
CA ALA A 11 4.22 14.66 6.35
C ALA A 11 4.93 13.39 5.89
N GLY A 12 6.20 13.30 6.25
CA GLY A 12 7.01 12.12 6.00
C GLY A 12 8.48 12.46 5.83
N THR A 13 9.28 11.41 5.88
CA THR A 13 10.69 11.40 5.54
C THR A 13 10.92 10.36 4.44
N TRP A 14 11.91 10.60 3.60
CA TRP A 14 12.20 9.78 2.42
C TRP A 14 12.57 8.33 2.77
N ASP A 15 13.07 8.09 3.99
CA ASP A 15 13.56 6.80 4.45
C ASP A 15 12.49 5.88 5.04
N VAL A 16 11.23 6.32 5.11
CA VAL A 16 10.10 5.55 5.65
C VAL A 16 9.10 5.20 4.55
N LEU A 17 8.80 3.90 4.39
CA LEU A 17 7.92 3.42 3.32
C LEU A 17 6.51 4.03 3.40
N LEU A 18 5.98 4.19 4.62
CA LEU A 18 4.67 4.81 4.82
C LEU A 18 4.59 6.22 4.21
N SER A 19 5.68 6.99 4.18
CA SER A 19 5.68 8.33 3.58
C SER A 19 5.42 8.27 2.07
N HIS A 20 6.04 7.31 1.37
CA HIS A 20 5.84 7.10 -0.07
C HIS A 20 4.48 6.51 -0.38
N ALA A 21 4.06 5.51 0.40
CA ALA A 21 2.73 4.94 0.29
C ALA A 21 1.65 6.01 0.54
N ALA A 22 1.82 6.86 1.56
CA ALA A 22 0.88 7.92 1.86
C ALA A 22 0.77 8.93 0.73
N LEU A 23 1.90 9.35 0.12
CA LEU A 23 1.89 10.22 -1.05
C LEU A 23 1.12 9.59 -2.23
N LEU A 24 1.43 8.34 -2.56
CA LEU A 24 0.80 7.64 -3.68
C LEU A 24 -0.70 7.42 -3.46
N GLY A 25 -1.09 6.86 -2.30
CA GLY A 25 -2.48 6.59 -2.01
C GLY A 25 -3.31 7.86 -1.85
N ALA A 26 -2.73 8.94 -1.33
CA ALA A 26 -3.37 10.27 -1.31
C ALA A 26 -3.63 10.77 -2.73
N ALA A 27 -2.62 10.73 -3.60
CA ALA A 27 -2.76 11.15 -4.99
C ALA A 27 -3.80 10.32 -5.74
N MET A 28 -3.84 9.00 -5.50
CA MET A 28 -4.84 8.09 -6.08
C MET A 28 -6.27 8.41 -5.63
N ILE A 29 -6.49 8.66 -4.33
CA ILE A 29 -7.81 9.05 -3.80
C ILE A 29 -8.26 10.38 -4.40
N VAL A 30 -7.39 11.37 -4.43
CA VAL A 30 -7.72 12.68 -5.02
C VAL A 30 -8.00 12.55 -6.52
N GLU A 31 -7.22 11.75 -7.25
CA GLU A 31 -7.44 11.53 -8.69
C GLU A 31 -8.74 10.78 -8.98
N GLU A 32 -9.18 9.84 -8.15
CA GLU A 32 -10.50 9.20 -8.30
C GLU A 32 -11.64 10.21 -8.18
N GLU A 33 -11.51 11.18 -7.27
CA GLU A 33 -12.53 12.19 -7.01
C GLU A 33 -12.52 13.36 -8.02
N LEU A 34 -11.35 13.73 -8.55
CA LEU A 34 -11.17 14.86 -9.46
C LEU A 34 -11.03 14.46 -10.94
N GLY A 35 -10.83 13.18 -11.22
CA GLY A 35 -10.63 12.63 -12.56
C GLY A 35 -9.16 12.39 -12.92
N ALA A 36 -8.96 11.47 -13.87
CA ALA A 36 -7.64 11.03 -14.32
C ALA A 36 -6.76 12.20 -14.78
N GLY A 37 -5.51 12.25 -14.30
CA GLY A 37 -4.54 13.28 -14.64
C GLY A 37 -4.72 14.61 -13.89
N ALA A 38 -5.72 14.73 -13.01
CA ALA A 38 -5.96 15.95 -12.24
C ALA A 38 -4.86 16.24 -11.18
N VAL A 39 -4.10 15.22 -10.79
CA VAL A 39 -3.09 15.29 -9.73
C VAL A 39 -1.73 14.83 -10.24
N ARG A 40 -0.69 15.51 -9.79
CA ARG A 40 0.70 15.08 -9.92
C ARG A 40 1.35 14.98 -8.56
N LEU A 41 2.30 14.08 -8.43
CA LEU A 41 3.09 13.89 -7.21
C LEU A 41 4.58 14.03 -7.50
N ARG A 42 5.34 14.43 -6.48
CA ARG A 42 6.81 14.41 -6.47
C ARG A 42 7.34 14.29 -5.05
N TRP A 43 8.63 14.04 -4.93
CA TRP A 43 9.44 14.43 -3.78
C TRP A 43 10.27 15.65 -4.14
N THR A 44 10.52 16.51 -3.16
CA THR A 44 11.42 17.64 -3.35
C THR A 44 12.89 17.24 -3.30
N ASP A 45 13.76 18.05 -3.89
CA ASP A 45 15.20 17.78 -4.02
C ASP A 45 16.04 18.55 -2.98
N GLU A 46 15.40 19.04 -1.92
CA GLU A 46 16.11 19.69 -0.82
C GLU A 46 16.64 18.66 0.20
N PRO A 47 17.61 19.03 1.06
CA PRO A 47 18.14 18.12 2.09
C PRO A 47 17.07 17.54 3.02
N ASP A 48 16.03 18.31 3.31
CA ASP A 48 14.81 17.85 4.00
C ASP A 48 13.73 17.49 2.97
N SER A 49 14.01 16.49 2.14
CA SER A 49 13.12 16.08 1.04
C SER A 49 11.71 15.75 1.54
N ARG A 50 10.70 16.41 0.95
CA ARG A 50 9.29 16.26 1.35
C ARG A 50 8.42 15.71 0.21
N PRO A 51 7.41 14.88 0.54
CA PRO A 51 6.43 14.43 -0.43
C PRO A 51 5.43 15.55 -0.74
N GLN A 52 5.16 15.79 -2.02
CA GLN A 52 4.26 16.84 -2.47
C GLN A 52 3.28 16.35 -3.52
N LEU A 53 2.06 16.88 -3.47
CA LEU A 53 1.05 16.71 -4.51
C LEU A 53 0.55 18.06 -4.98
N CYS A 54 0.19 18.16 -6.25
CA CYS A 54 -0.41 19.36 -6.82
C CYS A 54 -1.52 19.02 -7.82
N GLY A 55 -2.48 19.93 -7.93
CA GLY A 55 -3.63 19.84 -8.82
C GLY A 55 -4.34 21.17 -8.91
N ALA A 56 -5.16 21.36 -9.95
CA ALA A 56 -5.92 22.58 -10.11
C ALA A 56 -6.96 22.72 -8.98
N GLY A 57 -6.88 23.82 -8.21
CA GLY A 57 -7.80 24.06 -7.09
C GLY A 57 -7.57 23.15 -5.87
N LEU A 58 -6.46 22.42 -5.84
CA LEU A 58 -6.12 21.54 -4.73
C LEU A 58 -5.24 22.27 -3.72
N ASP A 59 -5.87 22.82 -2.68
CA ASP A 59 -5.20 23.33 -1.49
C ASP A 59 -5.29 22.32 -0.32
N ALA A 60 -4.72 22.66 0.83
CA ALA A 60 -4.71 21.81 2.02
C ALA A 60 -6.12 21.46 2.52
N ALA A 61 -7.06 22.41 2.50
CA ALA A 61 -8.41 22.21 3.00
C ALA A 61 -9.21 21.29 2.06
N ALA A 62 -9.11 21.54 0.74
CA ALA A 62 -9.68 20.67 -0.28
C ALA A 62 -9.10 19.26 -0.17
N PHE A 63 -7.79 19.13 0.02
CA PHE A 63 -7.12 17.84 0.20
C PHE A 63 -7.67 17.06 1.40
N GLY A 64 -7.70 17.66 2.59
CA GLY A 64 -8.26 17.00 3.77
C GLY A 64 -9.73 16.64 3.62
N SER A 65 -10.53 17.49 2.97
CA SER A 65 -11.95 17.22 2.70
C SER A 65 -12.14 16.01 1.79
N LEU A 66 -11.31 15.85 0.76
CA LEU A 66 -11.37 14.70 -0.15
C LEU A 66 -11.03 13.40 0.58
N ILE A 67 -9.97 13.39 1.39
CA ILE A 67 -9.59 12.20 2.18
C ILE A 67 -10.66 11.84 3.21
N HIS A 68 -11.21 12.84 3.91
CA HIS A 68 -12.31 12.64 4.86
C HIS A 68 -13.54 12.05 4.18
N ARG A 69 -13.96 12.60 3.03
CA ARG A 69 -15.10 12.09 2.24
C ARG A 69 -14.86 10.65 1.79
N HIS A 70 -13.65 10.35 1.29
CA HIS A 70 -13.28 9.02 0.87
C HIS A 70 -13.38 8.00 2.02
N ALA A 71 -12.85 8.32 3.20
CA ALA A 71 -12.97 7.46 4.38
C ALA A 71 -14.43 7.27 4.81
N THR A 72 -15.18 8.36 4.85
CA THR A 72 -16.60 8.39 5.23
C THR A 72 -17.45 7.47 4.34
N ARG A 73 -17.32 7.59 3.01
CA ARG A 73 -18.00 6.73 2.02
C ARG A 73 -17.81 5.24 2.30
N HIS A 74 -16.60 4.86 2.70
CA HIS A 74 -16.21 3.47 2.92
C HIS A 74 -16.73 2.88 4.24
N VAL A 75 -16.80 3.68 5.29
CA VAL A 75 -17.13 3.17 6.63
C VAL A 75 -18.58 3.38 7.02
N GLN A 76 -19.31 4.30 6.37
CA GLN A 76 -20.71 4.58 6.68
C GLN A 76 -21.69 3.50 6.25
N ASN A 77 -21.37 2.70 5.23
CA ASN A 77 -22.25 1.64 4.74
C ASN A 77 -21.85 0.28 5.35
N PRO A 78 -22.59 -0.27 6.34
CA PRO A 78 -22.28 -1.58 6.92
C PRO A 78 -22.50 -2.75 5.95
N GLY A 79 -23.19 -2.53 4.82
CA GLY A 79 -23.29 -3.49 3.73
C GLY A 79 -22.16 -3.38 2.69
N GLY A 80 -21.20 -2.47 2.88
CA GLY A 80 -20.05 -2.30 2.00
C GLY A 80 -19.04 -3.44 2.10
N TRP A 81 -18.18 -3.57 1.09
CA TRP A 81 -17.24 -4.70 0.96
C TRP A 81 -16.23 -4.82 2.11
N LEU A 82 -15.91 -3.72 2.80
CA LEU A 82 -15.05 -3.72 4.00
C LEU A 82 -15.68 -4.49 5.17
N TYR A 83 -17.00 -4.63 5.18
CA TYR A 83 -17.78 -5.31 6.20
C TYR A 83 -18.14 -6.74 5.81
N SER A 84 -17.91 -7.14 4.56
CA SER A 84 -18.25 -8.47 4.08
C SER A 84 -17.29 -9.52 4.64
N THR A 85 -17.85 -10.46 5.40
CA THR A 85 -17.11 -11.49 6.12
C THR A 85 -17.75 -12.86 5.95
N ASP A 86 -16.90 -13.89 5.93
CA ASP A 86 -17.27 -15.28 6.17
C ASP A 86 -17.03 -15.66 7.63
N ALA A 87 -17.86 -16.56 8.17
CA ALA A 87 -17.80 -16.99 9.57
C ALA A 87 -16.49 -17.71 9.92
N VAL A 88 -15.86 -18.39 8.96
CA VAL A 88 -14.61 -19.13 9.18
C VAL A 88 -13.40 -18.32 8.71
N ALA A 89 -13.45 -17.79 7.50
CA ALA A 89 -12.36 -17.14 6.80
C ALA A 89 -12.24 -15.64 7.13
N GLY A 90 -13.14 -15.06 7.91
CA GLY A 90 -13.12 -13.63 8.24
C GLY A 90 -13.43 -12.77 7.01
N SER A 91 -12.83 -11.57 6.90
CA SER A 91 -13.10 -10.67 5.76
C SER A 91 -12.89 -11.37 4.42
N LEU A 92 -13.87 -11.29 3.52
CA LEU A 92 -13.81 -11.93 2.20
C LEU A 92 -12.58 -11.48 1.39
N PHE A 93 -12.07 -10.27 1.66
CA PHE A 93 -10.98 -9.64 0.92
C PHE A 93 -9.59 -9.72 1.56
N SER A 94 -9.47 -10.35 2.74
CA SER A 94 -8.17 -10.59 3.36
C SER A 94 -7.57 -11.94 2.96
N ALA A 95 -6.46 -11.91 2.22
CA ALA A 95 -5.76 -13.10 1.74
C ALA A 95 -5.13 -13.96 2.86
N ARG A 96 -4.80 -13.39 4.03
CA ARG A 96 -4.06 -14.06 5.12
C ARG A 96 -4.91 -14.41 6.33
N THR A 97 -5.97 -15.16 6.10
CA THR A 97 -6.94 -15.57 7.13
C THR A 97 -7.03 -17.09 7.22
N LYS A 98 -8.01 -17.62 7.97
CA LYS A 98 -8.29 -19.06 8.04
C LYS A 98 -8.88 -19.54 6.71
N MET A 99 -8.82 -20.85 6.51
CA MET A 99 -9.36 -21.53 5.34
C MET A 99 -10.65 -22.29 5.70
N PRO A 100 -11.61 -22.37 4.78
CA PRO A 100 -12.64 -23.40 4.81
C PRO A 100 -12.03 -24.81 4.88
N ALA A 101 -12.68 -25.70 5.65
CA ALA A 101 -12.20 -27.06 5.87
C ALA A 101 -12.61 -28.06 4.76
N SER A 102 -13.54 -27.67 3.88
CA SER A 102 -14.10 -28.51 2.82
C SER A 102 -14.10 -27.78 1.48
N GLU A 103 -14.13 -28.54 0.38
CA GLU A 103 -14.27 -27.98 -0.97
C GLU A 103 -15.57 -27.19 -1.14
N HIS A 104 -16.65 -27.62 -0.49
CA HIS A 104 -17.92 -26.90 -0.50
C HIS A 104 -17.78 -25.51 0.14
N GLY A 105 -17.12 -25.43 1.30
CA GLY A 105 -16.86 -24.14 1.93
C GLY A 105 -15.93 -23.23 1.12
N TRP A 106 -15.07 -23.81 0.25
CA TRP A 106 -14.31 -23.03 -0.73
C TRP A 106 -15.20 -22.47 -1.84
N ALA A 107 -16.14 -23.28 -2.35
CA ALA A 107 -17.09 -22.84 -3.35
C ALA A 107 -17.99 -21.71 -2.82
N ASP A 108 -18.51 -21.85 -1.60
CA ASP A 108 -19.34 -20.83 -0.93
C ASP A 108 -18.56 -19.53 -0.73
N LEU A 109 -17.34 -19.62 -0.18
CA LEU A 109 -16.48 -18.46 0.03
C LEU A 109 -16.16 -17.72 -1.29
N LEU A 110 -15.90 -18.47 -2.36
CA LEU A 110 -15.62 -17.91 -3.68
C LEU A 110 -16.87 -17.28 -4.29
N HIS A 111 -18.04 -17.90 -4.13
CA HIS A 111 -19.32 -17.36 -4.56
C HIS A 111 -19.59 -16.01 -3.87
N ASP A 112 -19.56 -15.97 -2.55
CA ASP A 112 -19.81 -14.75 -1.76
C ASP A 112 -18.83 -13.64 -2.11
N ARG A 113 -17.54 -13.98 -2.21
CA ARG A 113 -16.51 -13.02 -2.65
C ARG A 113 -16.80 -12.48 -4.04
N THR A 114 -17.21 -13.33 -4.98
CA THR A 114 -17.50 -12.93 -6.37
C THR A 114 -18.69 -11.99 -6.42
N GLU A 115 -19.75 -12.28 -5.67
CA GLU A 115 -20.94 -11.43 -5.63
C GLU A 115 -20.63 -10.05 -5.02
N VAL A 116 -19.85 -10.00 -3.94
CA VAL A 116 -19.42 -8.72 -3.35
C VAL A 116 -18.40 -7.99 -4.24
N ALA A 117 -17.55 -8.70 -4.98
CA ALA A 117 -16.58 -8.09 -5.89
C ALA A 117 -17.21 -7.53 -7.17
N ARG A 118 -18.31 -8.13 -7.65
CA ARG A 118 -18.99 -7.78 -8.91
C ARG A 118 -19.30 -6.28 -9.07
N PRO A 119 -19.79 -5.54 -8.06
CA PRO A 119 -20.04 -4.10 -8.18
C PRO A 119 -18.80 -3.23 -7.96
N LEU A 120 -17.66 -3.77 -7.49
CA LEU A 120 -16.49 -2.95 -7.17
C LEU A 120 -15.89 -2.32 -8.43
N ARG A 121 -15.53 -1.04 -8.33
CA ARG A 121 -14.91 -0.26 -9.42
C ARG A 121 -13.77 0.57 -8.85
N GLY A 122 -13.00 1.20 -9.74
CA GLY A 122 -11.97 2.16 -9.34
C GLY A 122 -11.00 1.60 -8.31
N LEU A 123 -10.69 2.42 -7.30
CA LEU A 123 -9.75 2.08 -6.24
C LEU A 123 -10.16 0.83 -5.46
N ASP A 124 -11.45 0.60 -5.20
CA ASP A 124 -11.92 -0.57 -4.43
C ASP A 124 -11.51 -1.88 -5.12
N SER A 125 -11.82 -1.98 -6.42
CA SER A 125 -11.44 -3.15 -7.21
C SER A 125 -9.92 -3.31 -7.32
N ALA A 126 -9.19 -2.20 -7.46
CA ALA A 126 -7.74 -2.20 -7.54
C ALA A 126 -7.09 -2.61 -6.21
N LEU A 127 -7.63 -2.16 -5.06
CA LEU A 127 -7.15 -2.55 -3.74
C LEU A 127 -7.36 -4.04 -3.48
N VAL A 128 -8.53 -4.57 -3.84
CA VAL A 128 -8.80 -6.01 -3.73
C VAL A 128 -7.78 -6.83 -4.54
N VAL A 129 -7.44 -6.41 -5.76
CA VAL A 129 -6.39 -7.04 -6.58
C VAL A 129 -5.02 -6.87 -5.94
N GLY A 130 -4.72 -5.69 -5.38
CA GLY A 130 -3.44 -5.36 -4.76
C GLY A 130 -3.18 -6.05 -3.42
N LEU A 131 -4.22 -6.49 -2.73
CA LEU A 131 -4.10 -7.35 -1.54
C LEU A 131 -3.79 -8.81 -1.89
N GLY A 132 -4.11 -9.21 -3.12
CA GLY A 132 -4.10 -10.58 -3.58
C GLY A 132 -5.29 -11.38 -3.05
N GLU A 133 -5.18 -12.70 -3.10
CA GLU A 133 -6.25 -13.60 -2.68
C GLU A 133 -5.72 -14.81 -1.94
N ARG A 134 -6.63 -15.59 -1.33
CA ARG A 134 -6.24 -16.84 -0.68
C ARG A 134 -5.85 -17.83 -1.77
N ALA A 135 -4.60 -18.30 -1.75
CA ALA A 135 -4.11 -19.28 -2.71
C ALA A 135 -4.73 -20.66 -2.47
N TRP A 136 -5.90 -20.89 -3.06
CA TRP A 136 -6.59 -22.18 -3.05
C TRP A 136 -5.90 -23.21 -3.97
N TRP A 137 -5.12 -22.75 -4.96
CA TRP A 137 -4.36 -23.61 -5.86
C TRP A 137 -3.06 -24.16 -5.24
N HIS A 138 -2.48 -23.46 -4.26
CA HIS A 138 -1.13 -23.77 -3.80
C HIS A 138 -1.12 -24.69 -2.57
N ARG A 139 -0.59 -25.90 -2.78
CA ARG A 139 -0.37 -26.92 -1.73
C ARG A 139 1.11 -27.19 -1.54
N THR A 140 1.51 -27.37 -0.28
CA THR A 140 2.77 -28.04 0.08
C THR A 140 2.47 -29.48 0.49
N SER A 141 3.49 -30.33 0.58
CA SER A 141 3.34 -31.75 0.97
C SER A 141 2.59 -31.98 2.28
N LYS A 142 2.49 -30.96 3.15
CA LYS A 142 1.84 -31.05 4.48
C LYS A 142 0.48 -30.36 4.57
N SER A 143 0.14 -29.45 3.66
CA SER A 143 -1.12 -28.67 3.68
C SER A 143 -1.15 -27.58 2.61
N PHE A 144 -2.33 -27.05 2.34
CA PHE A 144 -2.52 -25.80 1.62
C PHE A 144 -1.78 -24.62 2.27
N ARG A 145 -1.46 -23.62 1.45
CA ARG A 145 -0.79 -22.37 1.85
C ARG A 145 -1.56 -21.17 1.32
N PRO A 146 -2.66 -20.76 1.98
CA PRO A 146 -3.54 -19.71 1.49
C PRO A 146 -2.85 -18.34 1.47
N ASP A 147 -1.89 -18.14 2.36
CA ASP A 147 -1.10 -16.92 2.51
C ASP A 147 -0.08 -16.72 1.38
N HIS A 148 0.17 -17.75 0.57
CA HIS A 148 1.03 -17.63 -0.61
C HIS A 148 0.39 -16.84 -1.76
N GLY A 149 -0.91 -16.53 -1.67
CA GLY A 149 -1.59 -15.64 -2.62
C GLY A 149 -1.65 -14.18 -2.18
N ALA A 150 -1.13 -13.87 -0.98
CA ALA A 150 -1.17 -12.53 -0.41
C ALA A 150 -0.04 -11.64 -0.93
N ALA A 151 -0.32 -10.35 -1.03
CA ALA A 151 0.68 -9.34 -1.38
C ALA A 151 1.88 -9.35 -0.42
N ALA A 152 3.07 -9.12 -0.98
CA ALA A 152 4.27 -8.91 -0.18
C ALA A 152 4.19 -7.62 0.66
N TRP A 153 3.51 -6.61 0.12
CA TRP A 153 3.26 -5.29 0.72
C TRP A 153 2.25 -5.33 1.88
N GLU A 154 1.39 -6.34 1.92
CA GLU A 154 0.52 -6.60 3.05
C GLU A 154 1.36 -7.24 4.18
N MET A 155 1.60 -6.45 5.23
CA MET A 155 2.51 -6.80 6.32
C MET A 155 1.83 -6.83 7.70
N ARG A 156 0.49 -6.83 7.78
CA ARG A 156 -0.22 -6.95 9.05
C ARG A 156 0.20 -8.23 9.78
N THR A 157 0.46 -8.08 11.07
CA THR A 157 0.77 -9.22 11.95
C THR A 157 -0.47 -10.05 12.20
N ARG A 158 -0.33 -11.38 12.26
CA ARG A 158 -1.44 -12.33 12.35
C ARG A 158 -1.65 -12.86 13.78
N ASN A 159 -1.25 -12.09 14.78
CA ASN A 159 -1.47 -12.50 16.16
C ASN A 159 -2.97 -12.54 16.46
N LYS A 160 -3.46 -13.55 17.19
CA LYS A 160 -4.86 -13.59 17.68
C LYS A 160 -5.95 -13.46 16.61
N GLY A 161 -5.71 -13.93 15.37
CA GLY A 161 -6.71 -13.89 14.30
C GLY A 161 -6.86 -12.52 13.60
N MET A 162 -5.97 -11.57 13.88
CA MET A 162 -5.97 -10.26 13.25
C MET A 162 -5.69 -10.37 11.74
N GLU A 163 -6.39 -9.56 10.95
CA GLU A 163 -6.25 -9.48 9.50
C GLU A 163 -6.31 -8.02 9.00
N PHE A 164 -6.09 -7.81 7.70
CA PHE A 164 -5.85 -6.48 7.15
C PHE A 164 -7.12 -5.60 7.11
N ILE A 165 -8.25 -6.13 6.65
CA ILE A 165 -9.46 -5.33 6.40
C ILE A 165 -10.11 -4.90 7.73
N ALA A 166 -10.60 -5.84 8.53
CA ALA A 166 -11.34 -5.54 9.75
C ALA A 166 -10.45 -5.02 10.89
N HIS A 167 -9.13 -5.28 10.86
CA HIS A 167 -8.22 -4.87 11.94
C HIS A 167 -7.10 -3.91 11.53
N SER A 168 -7.11 -3.37 10.33
CA SER A 168 -6.22 -2.26 9.93
C SER A 168 -6.97 -1.24 9.09
N LEU A 169 -7.47 -1.64 7.93
CA LEU A 169 -8.12 -0.70 7.00
C LEU A 169 -9.39 -0.08 7.59
N LEU A 170 -10.33 -0.90 8.06
CA LEU A 170 -11.62 -0.44 8.59
C LEU A 170 -11.49 0.40 9.87
N PRO A 171 -10.71 0.01 10.89
CA PRO A 171 -10.49 0.86 12.07
C PRO A 171 -9.84 2.20 11.72
N THR A 172 -8.88 2.22 10.81
CA THR A 172 -8.23 3.46 10.37
C THR A 172 -9.20 4.35 9.60
N GLY A 173 -10.02 3.78 8.70
CA GLY A 173 -11.06 4.54 7.99
C GLY A 173 -12.09 5.14 8.95
N ARG A 174 -12.48 4.40 10.01
CA ARG A 174 -13.41 4.90 11.05
C ARG A 174 -12.81 6.05 11.85
N ALA A 175 -11.53 5.97 12.19
CA ALA A 175 -10.83 7.05 12.87
C ALA A 175 -10.86 8.33 12.01
N VAL A 176 -10.50 8.22 10.73
CA VAL A 176 -10.50 9.37 9.81
C VAL A 176 -11.90 9.95 9.61
N ALA A 177 -12.91 9.11 9.38
CA ALA A 177 -14.30 9.55 9.20
C ALA A 177 -14.94 10.13 10.47
N GLY A 178 -14.37 9.84 11.65
CA GLY A 178 -14.82 10.38 12.94
C GLY A 178 -14.23 11.76 13.26
N ARG A 179 -13.28 12.26 12.47
CA ARG A 179 -12.61 13.55 12.68
C ARG A 179 -13.29 14.68 11.92
N ALA A 180 -13.12 15.90 12.41
CA ALA A 180 -13.34 17.09 11.58
C ALA A 180 -12.31 17.16 10.44
N VAL A 181 -12.66 17.82 9.34
CA VAL A 181 -11.82 17.95 8.14
C VAL A 181 -10.48 18.62 8.46
N GLU A 182 -10.48 19.59 9.36
CA GLU A 182 -9.29 20.32 9.81
C GLU A 182 -8.31 19.38 10.54
N ALA A 183 -8.83 18.46 11.36
CA ALA A 183 -8.02 17.47 12.07
C ALA A 183 -7.46 16.39 11.11
N VAL A 184 -8.22 16.01 10.07
CA VAL A 184 -7.70 15.15 8.99
C VAL A 184 -6.57 15.85 8.24
N THR A 185 -6.78 17.12 7.87
CA THR A 185 -5.78 17.96 7.19
C THR A 185 -4.51 18.06 8.03
N SER A 186 -4.63 18.44 9.30
CA SER A 186 -3.53 18.56 10.25
C SER A 186 -2.71 17.27 10.37
N GLY A 187 -3.38 16.11 10.43
CA GLY A 187 -2.73 14.80 10.46
C GLY A 187 -1.97 14.45 9.18
N LEU A 188 -2.53 14.77 8.01
CA LEU A 188 -1.89 14.53 6.71
C LEU A 188 -0.64 15.39 6.50
N LEU A 189 -0.69 16.65 6.96
CA LEU A 189 0.42 17.61 6.85
C LEU A 189 1.46 17.45 7.98
N GLY A 190 1.13 16.66 9.03
CA GLY A 190 2.03 16.35 10.14
C GLY A 190 2.10 17.40 11.22
N THR A 191 1.14 18.34 11.25
CA THR A 191 0.99 19.29 12.35
C THR A 191 0.56 18.59 13.63
N THR A 192 -0.21 17.50 13.50
CA THR A 192 -0.62 16.63 14.62
C THR A 192 -0.36 15.17 14.30
N VAL A 193 -0.24 14.34 15.33
CA VAL A 193 -0.17 12.88 15.21
C VAL A 193 -1.18 12.27 16.17
N GLU A 194 -2.30 11.81 15.62
CA GLU A 194 -3.32 11.08 16.37
C GLU A 194 -3.49 9.67 15.79
N ASP A 195 -3.28 8.65 16.62
CA ASP A 195 -3.33 7.24 16.27
C ASP A 195 -4.41 6.53 17.09
N GLU A 196 -5.68 6.79 16.80
CA GLU A 196 -6.81 6.18 17.49
C GLU A 196 -6.84 4.65 17.34
N PRO A 197 -6.58 4.06 16.15
CA PRO A 197 -6.52 2.60 16.01
C PRO A 197 -5.45 1.95 16.90
N GLY A 198 -4.30 2.62 17.03
CA GLY A 198 -3.20 2.21 17.89
C GLY A 198 -3.32 2.67 19.35
N LYS A 199 -4.33 3.49 19.65
CA LYS A 199 -4.53 4.15 20.95
C LYS A 199 -3.30 4.96 21.40
N ASN A 200 -2.63 5.62 20.45
CA ASN A 200 -1.40 6.41 20.67
C ASN A 200 -0.29 5.63 21.39
N LYS A 201 -0.27 4.30 21.26
CA LYS A 201 0.69 3.45 21.97
C LYS A 201 2.07 3.47 21.29
N PRO A 202 3.17 3.38 22.07
CA PRO A 202 4.52 3.31 21.53
C PRO A 202 4.78 2.03 20.73
N ASP A 203 3.98 0.98 20.94
CA ASP A 203 4.05 -0.28 20.19
C ASP A 203 2.93 -0.41 19.14
N SER A 204 2.36 0.72 18.70
CA SER A 204 1.30 0.74 17.70
C SER A 204 1.76 0.14 16.36
N ARG A 205 0.79 -0.48 15.69
CA ARG A 205 0.94 -1.18 14.41
C ARG A 205 0.01 -0.62 13.32
N THR A 206 -0.51 0.59 13.52
CA THR A 206 -1.43 1.24 12.56
C THR A 206 -0.81 1.39 11.17
N ALA A 207 0.51 1.56 11.08
CA ALA A 207 1.26 1.59 9.82
C ALA A 207 1.40 0.24 9.10
N THR A 208 0.89 -0.86 9.69
CA THR A 208 0.95 -2.23 9.14
C THR A 208 2.32 -2.64 8.60
N GLY A 209 3.40 -2.32 9.31
CA GLY A 209 4.76 -2.70 8.91
C GLY A 209 5.44 -1.76 7.89
N MET A 210 4.77 -0.71 7.39
CA MET A 210 5.37 0.30 6.50
C MET A 210 6.15 1.39 7.24
N ALA A 211 6.13 1.38 8.58
CA ALA A 211 6.89 2.26 9.44
C ALA A 211 7.39 1.50 10.69
N PRO A 212 8.36 2.04 11.45
CA PRO A 212 8.70 1.58 12.80
C PRO A 212 7.47 1.42 13.71
N LEU A 213 7.61 0.66 14.82
CA LEU A 213 6.56 0.69 15.86
C LEU A 213 6.45 2.11 16.40
N GLY A 214 5.21 2.51 16.65
CA GLY A 214 4.91 3.80 17.23
C GLY A 214 3.65 4.39 16.65
N PRO A 215 3.16 5.48 17.26
CA PRO A 215 1.99 6.17 16.78
C PRO A 215 2.26 6.76 15.38
N VAL A 216 1.30 6.56 14.49
CA VAL A 216 1.22 7.23 13.19
C VAL A 216 -0.16 7.83 13.03
N ASP A 217 -0.24 9.00 12.41
CA ASP A 217 -1.54 9.63 12.22
C ASP A 217 -2.48 8.74 11.38
N ALA A 218 -3.71 8.53 11.85
CA ALA A 218 -4.67 7.66 11.19
C ALA A 218 -5.00 8.11 9.74
N ALA A 219 -4.98 9.41 9.46
CA ALA A 219 -5.20 9.91 8.10
C ALA A 219 -4.05 9.53 7.17
N ARG A 220 -2.79 9.61 7.64
CA ARG A 220 -1.61 9.14 6.89
C ARG A 220 -1.63 7.64 6.69
N ALA A 221 -1.99 6.88 7.72
CA ALA A 221 -2.14 5.44 7.61
C ALA A 221 -3.24 5.07 6.60
N TRP A 222 -4.39 5.75 6.62
CA TRP A 222 -5.49 5.52 5.68
C TRP A 222 -5.01 5.65 4.24
N VAL A 223 -4.46 6.81 3.87
CA VAL A 223 -3.97 7.02 2.50
C VAL A 223 -2.83 6.06 2.16
N GLY A 224 -1.95 5.74 3.10
CA GLY A 224 -0.87 4.77 2.89
C GLY A 224 -1.36 3.36 2.58
N LEU A 225 -2.39 2.89 3.28
CA LEU A 225 -2.97 1.55 3.04
C LEU A 225 -3.64 1.45 1.66
N TRP A 226 -4.23 2.53 1.17
CA TRP A 226 -4.83 2.57 -0.18
C TRP A 226 -3.79 2.55 -1.31
N ALA A 227 -2.52 2.82 -1.03
CA ALA A 227 -1.44 2.69 -2.01
C ALA A 227 -1.27 1.25 -2.54
N LEU A 228 -1.73 0.24 -1.78
CA LEU A 228 -1.70 -1.15 -2.24
C LEU A 228 -2.53 -1.36 -3.52
N ALA A 229 -3.51 -0.50 -3.82
CA ALA A 229 -4.24 -0.53 -5.08
C ALA A 229 -3.35 -0.26 -6.32
N ALA A 230 -2.18 0.36 -6.15
CA ALA A 230 -1.21 0.53 -7.23
C ALA A 230 -0.42 -0.75 -7.54
N LEU A 231 -0.46 -1.74 -6.65
CA LEU A 231 0.50 -2.85 -6.57
C LEU A 231 -0.20 -4.21 -6.79
N PRO A 232 -0.60 -4.55 -8.03
CA PRO A 232 -1.33 -5.78 -8.30
C PRO A 232 -0.51 -7.02 -7.92
N VAL A 233 -1.24 -8.07 -7.55
CA VAL A 233 -0.68 -9.40 -7.25
C VAL A 233 -1.10 -10.37 -8.36
N TRP A 234 -0.13 -11.07 -8.94
CA TRP A 234 -0.37 -12.08 -9.97
C TRP A 234 -0.34 -13.47 -9.37
N ALA A 235 -1.44 -14.22 -9.55
CA ALA A 235 -1.50 -15.63 -9.17
C ALA A 235 -0.57 -16.48 -10.05
N ASP A 236 0.19 -17.37 -9.43
CA ASP A 236 0.99 -18.41 -10.11
C ASP A 236 0.39 -19.76 -9.71
N SER A 237 -0.26 -20.46 -10.65
CA SER A 237 -0.87 -21.77 -10.42
C SER A 237 0.14 -22.84 -9.98
N HIS A 238 1.42 -22.65 -10.28
CA HIS A 238 2.49 -23.57 -9.94
C HIS A 238 3.30 -23.12 -8.71
N GLY A 239 2.92 -22.02 -8.06
CA GLY A 239 3.74 -21.42 -7.02
C GLY A 239 3.05 -20.39 -6.13
N ARG A 240 3.87 -19.50 -5.58
CA ARG A 240 3.40 -18.34 -4.81
C ARG A 240 3.05 -17.22 -5.77
N SER A 241 2.06 -16.41 -5.41
CA SER A 241 1.78 -15.19 -6.15
C SER A 241 2.97 -14.23 -6.13
N VAL A 242 3.08 -13.47 -7.21
CA VAL A 242 4.12 -12.46 -7.40
C VAL A 242 3.53 -11.09 -7.15
N SER A 243 4.20 -10.29 -6.32
CA SER A 243 3.83 -8.88 -6.08
C SER A 243 4.69 -7.95 -6.92
N SER A 244 4.12 -6.87 -7.45
CA SER A 244 4.90 -5.80 -8.06
C SER A 244 5.84 -5.11 -7.07
N ALA A 245 6.94 -4.54 -7.58
CA ALA A 245 7.90 -3.75 -6.79
C ALA A 245 8.41 -4.49 -5.53
N HIS A 246 8.66 -5.79 -5.64
CA HIS A 246 9.16 -6.63 -4.57
C HIS A 246 10.21 -7.61 -5.11
N ILE A 247 11.35 -7.69 -4.43
CA ILE A 247 12.45 -8.60 -4.77
C ILE A 247 12.91 -9.40 -3.54
N PRO A 248 13.34 -10.66 -3.70
CA PRO A 248 13.20 -11.46 -4.93
C PRO A 248 11.72 -11.71 -5.24
N ALA A 249 11.37 -11.92 -6.51
CA ALA A 249 9.97 -12.02 -6.95
C ALA A 249 9.14 -13.06 -6.15
N ARG A 250 9.81 -14.11 -5.65
CA ARG A 250 9.23 -15.11 -4.74
C ARG A 250 9.68 -14.82 -3.31
N ARG A 251 8.72 -14.83 -2.37
CA ARG A 251 8.91 -14.44 -0.96
C ARG A 251 9.89 -15.37 -0.22
N GLU A 252 11.18 -15.08 -0.33
CA GLU A 252 12.29 -15.75 0.35
C GLU A 252 12.79 -14.90 1.55
N SER A 253 13.76 -15.43 2.31
CA SER A 253 14.52 -14.64 3.27
C SER A 253 15.13 -13.41 2.57
N LEU A 254 15.24 -12.27 3.28
CA LEU A 254 15.83 -11.02 2.75
C LEU A 254 14.97 -10.28 1.70
N ALA A 255 13.64 -10.42 1.78
CA ALA A 255 12.71 -9.65 0.96
C ALA A 255 12.93 -8.13 1.06
N ARG A 256 12.75 -7.43 -0.05
CA ARG A 256 12.84 -5.98 -0.18
C ARG A 256 11.66 -5.45 -0.97
N LEU A 257 11.13 -4.31 -0.56
CA LEU A 257 10.15 -3.55 -1.32
C LEU A 257 10.87 -2.41 -2.06
N LEU A 258 10.54 -2.22 -3.32
CA LEU A 258 11.15 -1.20 -4.17
C LEU A 258 10.20 -0.01 -4.31
N MET A 259 10.74 1.20 -4.30
CA MET A 259 9.97 2.42 -4.49
C MET A 259 10.72 3.36 -5.45
N PRO A 260 10.22 3.59 -6.66
CA PRO A 260 10.73 4.66 -7.51
C PRO A 260 10.32 6.01 -6.91
N VAL A 261 11.26 6.95 -6.81
CA VAL A 261 11.02 8.26 -6.21
C VAL A 261 10.83 9.29 -7.32
N PRO A 262 9.63 9.90 -7.45
CA PRO A 262 9.40 10.93 -8.45
C PRO A 262 10.15 12.22 -8.09
N THR A 263 11.33 12.44 -8.67
CA THR A 263 12.11 13.67 -8.50
C THR A 263 11.62 14.83 -9.37
N SER A 264 10.67 14.53 -10.26
CA SER A 264 9.91 15.50 -11.06
C SER A 264 8.41 15.29 -10.85
N TRP A 265 7.59 16.23 -11.32
CA TRP A 265 6.14 16.10 -11.25
C TRP A 265 5.64 14.99 -12.19
N VAL A 266 5.19 13.87 -11.63
CA VAL A 266 4.62 12.75 -12.38
C VAL A 266 3.13 12.57 -12.10
N THR A 267 2.38 12.14 -13.10
CA THR A 267 0.99 11.69 -12.93
C THR A 267 0.92 10.40 -12.12
N VAL A 268 -0.22 10.13 -11.47
CA VAL A 268 -0.47 8.84 -10.78
C VAL A 268 -0.29 7.65 -11.72
N ALA A 269 -0.82 7.72 -12.94
CA ALA A 269 -0.66 6.64 -13.95
C ALA A 269 0.82 6.32 -14.24
N ARG A 270 1.68 7.33 -14.29
CA ARG A 270 3.13 7.18 -14.50
C ARG A 270 3.80 6.49 -13.31
N MET A 271 3.43 6.86 -12.08
CA MET A 271 3.91 6.20 -10.86
C MET A 271 3.49 4.73 -10.81
N GLN A 272 2.23 4.42 -11.14
CA GLN A 272 1.74 3.04 -11.24
C GLN A 272 2.46 2.25 -12.33
N ALA A 273 2.73 2.85 -13.48
CA ALA A 273 3.49 2.21 -14.56
C ALA A 273 4.90 1.85 -14.10
N ALA A 274 5.60 2.75 -13.39
CA ALA A 274 6.94 2.48 -12.85
C ALA A 274 6.92 1.31 -11.83
N LEU A 275 5.99 1.34 -10.88
CA LEU A 275 5.84 0.28 -9.86
C LEU A 275 5.55 -1.11 -10.45
N ARG A 276 4.85 -1.16 -11.58
CA ARG A 276 4.47 -2.41 -12.27
C ARG A 276 5.48 -2.83 -13.34
N SER A 277 6.48 -1.99 -13.61
CA SER A 277 7.42 -2.23 -14.70
C SER A 277 8.47 -3.28 -14.33
N ARG A 278 8.92 -4.04 -15.33
CA ARG A 278 10.11 -4.89 -15.20
C ARG A 278 11.38 -4.06 -14.95
N TYR A 279 11.42 -2.82 -15.43
CA TYR A 279 12.59 -1.94 -15.29
C TYR A 279 12.91 -1.68 -13.82
N LEU A 280 11.89 -1.51 -12.98
CA LEU A 280 12.08 -1.36 -11.54
C LEU A 280 12.67 -2.63 -10.90
N LEU A 281 12.21 -3.81 -11.32
CA LEU A 281 12.72 -5.09 -10.80
C LEU A 281 14.18 -5.30 -11.21
N VAL A 282 14.50 -5.12 -12.50
CA VAL A 282 15.87 -5.23 -13.03
C VAL A 282 16.82 -4.28 -12.29
N ALA A 283 16.44 -3.00 -12.17
CA ALA A 283 17.26 -2.01 -11.46
C ALA A 283 17.44 -2.35 -9.97
N GLY A 284 16.47 -3.02 -9.36
CA GLY A 284 16.52 -3.44 -7.96
C GLY A 284 17.34 -4.70 -7.71
N GLU A 285 17.27 -5.71 -8.58
CA GLU A 285 17.94 -7.00 -8.40
C GLU A 285 19.47 -6.88 -8.52
N ASP A 286 19.96 -6.20 -9.56
CA ASP A 286 21.40 -6.03 -9.79
C ASP A 286 22.09 -5.21 -8.68
N ALA A 287 21.41 -4.20 -8.13
CA ALA A 287 21.94 -3.39 -7.02
C ALA A 287 22.17 -4.20 -5.73
N THR A 288 21.70 -5.45 -5.68
CA THR A 288 21.84 -6.34 -4.52
C THR A 288 22.84 -7.47 -4.73
N GLY A 289 23.38 -7.64 -5.93
CA GLY A 289 24.41 -8.61 -6.28
C GLY A 289 25.82 -8.02 -6.28
N PRO A 290 26.87 -8.86 -6.34
CA PRO A 290 28.26 -8.42 -6.45
C PRO A 290 28.66 -7.96 -7.86
N SER A 291 27.75 -7.93 -8.85
CA SER A 291 28.07 -7.49 -10.21
C SER A 291 28.06 -5.96 -10.31
N LEU A 292 29.08 -5.42 -10.98
CA LEU A 292 29.02 -4.07 -11.53
C LEU A 292 27.83 -4.02 -12.50
N GLY A 293 26.97 -3.01 -12.35
CA GLY A 293 25.66 -2.93 -13.00
C GLY A 293 25.69 -3.34 -14.47
N SER A 294 24.82 -4.29 -14.84
CA SER A 294 24.74 -4.77 -16.21
C SER A 294 24.30 -3.67 -17.18
N ALA A 295 24.56 -3.86 -18.48
CA ALA A 295 24.01 -2.98 -19.51
C ALA A 295 22.47 -2.92 -19.45
N GLU A 296 21.83 -4.03 -19.04
CA GLU A 296 20.39 -4.12 -18.83
C GLU A 296 19.93 -3.23 -17.67
N THR A 297 20.64 -3.25 -16.54
CA THR A 297 20.34 -2.36 -15.40
C THR A 297 20.53 -0.89 -15.75
N THR A 298 21.59 -0.56 -16.48
CA THR A 298 21.82 0.82 -16.92
C THR A 298 20.68 1.30 -17.82
N ALA A 299 20.25 0.48 -18.78
CA ALA A 299 19.13 0.80 -19.65
C ALA A 299 17.80 0.90 -18.88
N ALA A 300 17.55 0.01 -17.93
CA ALA A 300 16.35 0.06 -17.07
C ALA A 300 16.31 1.34 -16.23
N GLN A 301 17.44 1.73 -15.65
CA GLN A 301 17.58 2.96 -14.87
C GLN A 301 17.39 4.22 -15.74
N ALA A 302 17.93 4.25 -16.95
CA ALA A 302 17.75 5.35 -17.89
C ALA A 302 16.26 5.52 -18.26
N ILE A 303 15.55 4.44 -18.54
CA ILE A 303 14.10 4.47 -18.84
C ILE A 303 13.31 5.02 -17.64
N LEU A 304 13.62 4.59 -16.42
CA LEU A 304 12.94 5.09 -15.21
C LEU A 304 13.21 6.58 -14.98
N GLU A 305 14.42 7.05 -15.27
CA GLU A 305 14.79 8.46 -15.20
C GLU A 305 14.03 9.30 -16.24
N GLU A 306 13.95 8.84 -17.49
CA GLU A 306 13.11 9.45 -18.54
C GLU A 306 11.63 9.51 -18.12
N TRP A 307 11.20 8.58 -17.27
CA TRP A 307 9.84 8.54 -16.71
C TRP A 307 9.64 9.47 -15.51
N GLY A 308 10.70 10.15 -15.06
CA GLY A 308 10.69 11.10 -13.94
C GLY A 308 11.15 10.52 -12.60
N PHE A 309 11.76 9.33 -12.60
CA PHE A 309 12.22 8.62 -11.41
C PHE A 309 13.74 8.45 -11.43
N ALA A 310 14.47 9.51 -11.06
CA ALA A 310 15.92 9.46 -11.00
C ALA A 310 16.44 8.57 -9.85
N GLN A 311 15.68 8.48 -8.75
CA GLN A 311 16.06 7.70 -7.57
C GLN A 311 15.16 6.50 -7.35
N ILE A 312 15.77 5.42 -6.85
CA ILE A 312 15.08 4.18 -6.48
C ILE A 312 15.49 3.81 -5.06
N LEU A 313 14.50 3.62 -4.21
CA LEU A 313 14.70 3.19 -2.83
C LEU A 313 14.38 1.70 -2.68
N SER A 314 15.20 1.04 -1.88
CA SER A 314 14.96 -0.31 -1.39
C SER A 314 14.65 -0.29 0.09
N PHE A 315 13.56 -0.95 0.48
CA PHE A 315 13.13 -1.10 1.86
C PHE A 315 13.28 -2.57 2.27
N PRO A 316 14.36 -2.94 3.00
CA PRO A 316 14.52 -4.29 3.50
C PRO A 316 13.38 -4.67 4.44
N VAL A 317 12.81 -5.86 4.27
CA VAL A 317 11.75 -6.38 5.13
C VAL A 317 12.37 -7.26 6.21
N ASN A 318 12.31 -6.78 7.45
CA ASN A 318 12.66 -7.56 8.61
C ASN A 318 11.48 -8.45 9.03
N VAL A 319 11.78 -9.69 9.41
CA VAL A 319 10.80 -10.66 9.90
C VAL A 319 11.13 -11.01 11.35
N THR A 320 10.22 -10.71 12.26
CA THR A 320 10.33 -10.99 13.69
C THR A 320 9.12 -11.77 14.20
N GLY A 321 9.07 -12.07 15.49
CA GLY A 321 7.97 -12.82 16.10
C GLY A 321 8.16 -14.34 15.97
N SER A 322 7.06 -15.10 16.07
CA SER A 322 7.10 -16.56 16.01
C SER A 322 6.97 -17.07 14.58
N ALA A 323 7.39 -18.32 14.35
CA ALA A 323 7.16 -19.01 13.07
C ALA A 323 5.66 -19.12 12.71
N SER A 324 4.78 -19.16 13.72
CA SER A 324 3.32 -19.25 13.54
C SER A 324 2.64 -17.90 13.28
N ALA A 325 3.24 -16.79 13.72
CA ALA A 325 2.73 -15.44 13.54
C ALA A 325 3.87 -14.45 13.23
N PRO A 326 4.54 -14.60 12.08
CA PRO A 326 5.64 -13.72 11.71
C PRO A 326 5.13 -12.29 11.54
N GLU A 327 5.79 -11.37 12.23
CA GLU A 327 5.64 -9.93 12.10
C GLU A 327 6.62 -9.45 11.02
N ARG A 328 6.12 -8.67 10.05
CA ARG A 328 6.92 -8.13 8.96
C ARG A 328 6.92 -6.62 9.05
N ARG A 329 8.09 -6.02 8.80
CA ARG A 329 8.24 -4.58 8.81
C ARG A 329 9.39 -4.14 7.92
N THR A 330 9.22 -3.04 7.21
CA THR A 330 10.31 -2.38 6.51
C THR A 330 11.29 -1.71 7.46
N LEU A 331 12.57 -1.87 7.18
CA LEU A 331 13.64 -1.04 7.74
C LEU A 331 13.73 0.28 6.95
N ALA A 332 14.60 1.18 7.42
CA ALA A 332 14.89 2.43 6.71
C ALA A 332 15.33 2.15 5.27
N ALA A 333 14.95 3.06 4.37
CA ALA A 333 15.28 2.97 2.97
C ALA A 333 16.80 2.95 2.73
N ARG A 334 17.20 2.30 1.65
CA ARG A 334 18.53 2.40 1.06
C ARG A 334 18.37 2.91 -0.37
N ALA A 335 19.07 3.99 -0.70
CA ALA A 335 19.20 4.42 -2.09
C ALA A 335 19.95 3.34 -2.87
N LEU A 336 19.35 2.90 -3.98
CA LEU A 336 20.01 2.03 -4.97
C LEU A 336 20.68 2.85 -6.08
N ARG A 337 20.19 4.08 -6.24
CA ARG A 337 20.66 5.14 -7.11
C ARG A 337 20.43 6.45 -6.35
#